data_AF-A0A453S4R1-F1
#
_entry.id   AF-A0A453S4R1-F1
#
_cell.length_a   1.000
_cell.length_b   1.000
_cell.length_c   1.000
_cell.angle_alpha   90.00
_cell.angle_beta   90.00
_cell.angle_gamma   90.00
#
_symmetry.space_group_name_H-M   'P 1'
#
loop_
_entity.id
_entity.type
_entity.pdbx_description
1 polymer ?
#
loop_
_entity_poly.entity_id
_entity_poly.type
_entity_poly.pdbx_seq_one_letter_code
_entity_poly.pdbx_strand_id
1 'polypeptide(L)'
;MAACFFVEMSIVKPPAKEVMKGLFIPRLNGSSATADAIALLGALVMPHNLFLHSALVLSRDTPASVRGMNDACRFFLFESGIALFVALLVNIAIISVSGTVCNAGNLSPEDAAKCGDLTLDSSSFLLKNVLGRSSAIVYGVALLASGQSSSITGTYAGQYIMQGFLDIKMKKWVRNLMTRSIAIVPSLVVSIIGGSSGAGRLIIIASMILSFELPFALIPLLKFSSSRNKMGQCNNSIYIVGFSWTLGFIIIGINVYFLSSKLIGWILHNSLPTYANVLVGVTLFPLMLLYVAAVVYLTFRKDTVKFMSRRELQDIDDTEKAKVANEGGSEEDRVVQSN
;
A
#
# COMPACT_ATOMS: atom_id res chain seq x y z
N MET A 1 -6.84 -10.01 -13.49
CA MET A 1 -5.56 -10.39 -12.85
C MET A 1 -5.58 -11.83 -12.34
N ALA A 2 -6.39 -12.19 -11.33
CA ALA A 2 -6.37 -13.55 -10.75
C ALA A 2 -6.59 -14.66 -11.80
N ALA A 3 -7.59 -14.51 -12.66
CA ALA A 3 -7.84 -15.45 -13.76
C ALA A 3 -6.62 -15.61 -14.69
N CYS A 4 -5.94 -14.52 -15.03
CA CYS A 4 -4.74 -14.53 -15.86
C CYS A 4 -3.63 -15.39 -15.22
N PHE A 5 -3.30 -15.13 -13.96
CA PHE A 5 -2.25 -15.89 -13.28
C PHE A 5 -2.64 -17.34 -12.97
N PHE A 6 -3.91 -17.64 -12.75
CA PHE A 6 -4.37 -19.03 -12.61
C PHE A 6 -4.34 -19.80 -13.93
N VAL A 7 -4.64 -19.15 -15.05
CA VAL A 7 -4.47 -19.75 -16.38
C VAL A 7 -2.99 -20.05 -16.61
N GLU A 8 -2.09 -19.09 -16.38
CA GLU A 8 -0.64 -19.29 -16.49
C GLU A 8 -0.16 -20.42 -15.58
N MET A 9 -0.58 -20.44 -14.31
CA MET A 9 -0.24 -21.51 -13.37
C MET A 9 -0.72 -22.88 -13.84
N SER A 10 -1.89 -22.96 -14.48
CA SER A 10 -2.44 -24.21 -15.02
C SER A 10 -1.68 -24.71 -16.25
N ILE A 11 -1.07 -23.80 -17.02
CA ILE A 11 -0.23 -24.11 -18.18
C ILE A 11 1.17 -24.56 -17.71
N VAL A 12 1.79 -23.80 -16.82
CA VAL A 12 3.14 -24.05 -16.28
C VAL A 12 3.20 -25.34 -15.46
N LYS A 13 2.11 -25.70 -14.78
CA LYS A 13 2.00 -26.88 -13.90
C LYS A 13 3.18 -26.99 -12.92
N PRO A 14 3.38 -25.98 -12.05
CA PRO A 14 4.45 -26.01 -11.07
C PRO A 14 4.31 -27.24 -10.15
N PRO A 15 5.42 -27.84 -9.68
CA PRO A 15 5.40 -29.02 -8.84
C PRO A 15 4.67 -28.73 -7.51
N ALA A 16 3.42 -29.19 -7.39
CA ALA A 16 2.54 -28.88 -6.26
C ALA A 16 3.14 -29.27 -4.90
N LYS A 17 3.90 -30.37 -4.85
CA LYS A 17 4.59 -30.82 -3.64
C LYS A 17 5.62 -29.80 -3.16
N GLU A 18 6.37 -29.18 -4.07
CA GLU A 18 7.39 -28.19 -3.73
C GLU A 18 6.77 -26.85 -3.35
N VAL A 19 5.71 -26.42 -4.06
CA VAL A 19 4.94 -25.22 -3.72
C VAL A 19 4.34 -25.33 -2.32
N MET A 20 3.70 -26.46 -2.01
CA MET A 20 3.13 -26.71 -0.67
C MET A 20 4.22 -26.77 0.40
N LYS A 21 5.35 -27.41 0.10
CA LYS A 21 6.49 -27.44 1.02
C LYS A 21 7.03 -26.03 1.30
N GLY A 22 7.16 -25.19 0.28
CA GLY A 22 7.61 -23.81 0.41
C GLY A 22 6.62 -22.90 1.15
N LEU A 23 5.32 -23.18 1.06
CA LEU A 23 4.29 -22.42 1.75
C LEU A 23 4.28 -22.65 3.27
N PHE A 24 4.55 -23.88 3.71
CA PHE A 24 4.48 -24.25 5.14
C PHE A 24 5.84 -24.35 5.83
N ILE A 25 6.94 -24.55 5.09
CA ILE A 25 8.28 -24.71 5.65
C ILE A 25 9.12 -23.48 5.28
N PRO A 26 9.27 -22.49 6.18
CA PRO A 26 10.11 -21.33 5.91
C PRO A 26 11.57 -21.77 5.80
N ARG A 27 12.17 -21.56 4.63
CA ARG A 27 13.60 -21.78 4.36
C ARG A 27 14.16 -20.56 3.65
N LEU A 28 15.19 -19.97 4.22
CA LEU A 28 15.93 -18.86 3.61
C LEU A 28 17.27 -19.42 3.12
N ASN A 29 17.31 -19.82 1.86
CA ASN A 29 18.52 -20.33 1.22
C ASN A 29 19.08 -19.27 0.28
N GLY A 30 20.33 -18.87 0.47
CA GLY A 30 21.03 -17.88 -0.36
C GLY A 30 21.20 -16.52 0.32
N SER A 31 22.23 -15.78 -0.08
CA SER A 31 22.60 -14.49 0.51
C SER A 31 21.58 -13.38 0.27
N SER A 32 20.80 -13.46 -0.80
CA SER A 32 19.79 -12.45 -1.18
C SER A 32 18.36 -12.78 -0.69
N ALA A 33 18.08 -14.04 -0.36
CA ALA A 33 16.72 -14.50 -0.05
C ALA A 33 16.09 -13.77 1.16
N THR A 34 16.91 -13.46 2.17
CA THR A 34 16.45 -12.69 3.34
C THR A 34 16.06 -11.25 2.96
N ALA A 35 16.84 -10.61 2.09
CA ALA A 35 16.56 -9.25 1.64
C ALA A 35 15.29 -9.19 0.78
N ASP A 36 15.08 -10.18 -0.10
CA ASP A 36 13.89 -10.27 -0.94
C ASP A 36 12.63 -10.59 -0.13
N ALA A 37 12.74 -11.46 0.88
CA ALA A 37 11.63 -11.75 1.81
C ALA A 37 11.22 -10.51 2.62
N ILE A 38 12.21 -9.74 3.10
CA ILE A 38 11.98 -8.46 3.79
C ILE A 38 11.32 -7.45 2.85
N ALA A 39 11.83 -7.31 1.63
CA ALA A 39 11.28 -6.40 0.62
C ALA A 39 9.84 -6.77 0.26
N LEU A 40 9.54 -8.06 0.08
CA LEU A 40 8.20 -8.56 -0.20
C LEU A 40 7.25 -8.26 0.97
N LEU A 41 7.66 -8.51 2.21
CA LEU A 41 6.84 -8.23 3.38
C LEU A 41 6.52 -6.74 3.52
N GLY A 42 7.51 -5.87 3.28
CA GLY A 42 7.32 -4.41 3.27
C GLY A 42 6.35 -3.95 2.18
N ALA A 43 6.48 -4.51 0.96
CA ALA A 43 5.63 -4.16 -0.17
C ALA A 43 4.16 -4.60 0.00
N LEU A 44 3.89 -5.66 0.77
CA LEU A 44 2.54 -6.19 0.98
C LEU A 44 1.70 -5.32 1.94
N VAL A 45 2.33 -4.59 2.86
CA VAL A 45 1.62 -3.77 3.84
C VAL A 45 1.57 -2.33 3.36
N MET A 46 0.49 -1.96 2.68
CA MET A 46 0.34 -0.63 2.10
C MET A 46 -0.40 0.33 3.07
N PRO A 47 0.17 1.50 3.42
CA PRO A 47 -0.45 2.43 4.39
C PRO A 47 -1.78 3.01 3.91
N HIS A 48 -1.91 3.33 2.62
CA HIS A 48 -3.16 3.86 2.07
C HIS A 48 -4.33 2.88 2.16
N ASN A 49 -4.07 1.56 2.15
CA ASN A 49 -5.10 0.55 2.35
C ASN A 49 -5.61 0.54 3.79
N LEU A 50 -4.77 0.87 4.79
CA LEU A 50 -5.21 1.01 6.19
C LEU A 50 -6.23 2.15 6.34
N PHE A 51 -5.96 3.29 5.70
CA PHE A 51 -6.89 4.42 5.69
C PHE A 51 -8.16 4.12 4.89
N LEU A 52 -8.00 3.53 3.70
CA LEU A 52 -9.13 3.21 2.84
C LEU A 52 -10.07 2.19 3.47
N HIS A 53 -9.57 1.09 4.04
CA HIS A 53 -10.42 0.11 4.73
C HIS A 53 -11.16 0.74 5.91
N SER A 54 -10.47 1.57 6.71
CA SER A 54 -11.10 2.28 7.84
C SER A 54 -12.24 3.20 7.37
N ALA A 55 -12.09 3.83 6.20
CA ALA A 55 -13.10 4.71 5.64
C ALA A 55 -14.24 3.97 4.92
N LEU A 56 -13.97 2.85 4.25
CA LEU A 56 -15.00 2.05 3.58
C LEU A 56 -15.97 1.41 4.57
N VAL A 57 -15.51 1.09 5.79
CA VAL A 57 -16.39 0.62 6.87
C VAL A 57 -17.45 1.66 7.22
N LEU A 58 -17.13 2.96 7.13
CA LEU A 58 -18.07 4.06 7.39
C LEU A 58 -19.08 4.29 6.25
N SER A 59 -18.85 3.73 5.07
CA SER A 59 -19.79 3.86 3.94
C SER A 59 -21.03 2.97 4.07
N ARG A 60 -21.02 2.03 5.01
CA ARG A 60 -22.13 1.12 5.28
C ARG A 60 -22.89 1.57 6.52
N ASP A 61 -24.22 1.47 6.44
CA ASP A 61 -25.07 1.71 7.60
C ASP A 61 -24.85 0.62 8.64
N THR A 62 -24.21 0.99 9.76
CA THR A 62 -23.87 0.07 10.84
C THR A 62 -24.72 0.38 12.06
N PRO A 63 -25.51 -0.58 12.56
CA PRO A 63 -26.37 -0.34 13.71
C PRO A 63 -25.53 0.02 14.94
N ALA A 64 -25.89 1.12 15.61
CA ALA A 64 -25.17 1.67 16.76
C ALA A 64 -25.24 0.81 18.05
N SER A 65 -25.88 -0.37 18.00
CA SER A 65 -25.92 -1.28 19.13
C SER A 65 -24.64 -2.10 19.22
N VAL A 66 -24.20 -2.45 20.43
CA VAL A 66 -22.98 -3.26 20.65
C VAL A 66 -23.04 -4.59 19.91
N ARG A 67 -24.22 -5.23 19.90
CA ARG A 67 -24.44 -6.49 19.18
C ARG A 67 -24.34 -6.28 17.67
N GLY A 68 -24.95 -5.21 17.15
CA GLY A 68 -24.87 -4.81 15.75
C GLY A 68 -23.44 -4.50 15.28
N MET A 69 -22.67 -3.77 16.09
CA MET A 69 -21.26 -3.51 15.81
C MET A 69 -20.42 -4.80 15.78
N ASN A 70 -20.65 -5.74 16.70
CA ASN A 70 -19.90 -6.99 16.73
C ASN A 70 -20.21 -7.86 15.50
N ASP A 71 -21.48 -7.92 15.09
CA ASP A 71 -21.89 -8.63 13.88
C ASP A 71 -21.30 -7.96 12.63
N ALA A 72 -21.33 -6.63 12.54
CA ALA A 72 -20.69 -5.88 11.46
C ALA A 72 -19.18 -6.15 11.40
N CYS A 73 -18.46 -6.12 12.53
CA CYS A 73 -17.04 -6.46 12.60
C CYS A 73 -16.75 -7.87 12.09
N ARG A 74 -17.59 -8.85 12.41
CA ARG A 74 -17.46 -10.22 11.89
C ARG A 74 -17.60 -10.27 10.37
N PHE A 75 -18.61 -9.61 9.81
CA PHE A 75 -18.79 -9.55 8.36
C PHE A 75 -17.62 -8.85 7.66
N PHE A 76 -17.14 -7.73 8.20
CA PHE A 76 -15.96 -7.03 7.66
C PHE A 76 -14.68 -7.86 7.74
N LEU A 77 -14.53 -8.67 8.81
CA LEU A 77 -13.41 -9.59 8.95
C LEU A 77 -13.47 -10.70 7.91
N PHE A 78 -14.64 -11.29 7.66
CA PHE A 78 -14.81 -12.29 6.60
C PHE A 78 -14.57 -11.70 5.21
N GLU A 79 -15.14 -10.52 4.92
CA GLU A 79 -14.96 -9.84 3.63
C GLU A 79 -13.48 -9.52 3.36
N SER A 80 -12.80 -8.92 4.34
CA SER A 80 -11.37 -8.60 4.22
C SER A 80 -10.52 -9.87 4.17
N GLY A 81 -10.88 -10.90 4.95
CA GLY A 81 -10.20 -12.19 4.98
C GLY A 81 -10.25 -12.92 3.63
N ILE A 82 -11.42 -12.95 2.99
CA ILE A 82 -11.58 -13.55 1.65
C ILE A 82 -10.77 -12.75 0.62
N ALA A 83 -10.81 -11.41 0.66
CA ALA A 83 -10.05 -10.57 -0.26
C ALA A 83 -8.53 -10.80 -0.12
N LEU A 84 -8.01 -10.83 1.11
CA LEU A 84 -6.60 -11.10 1.39
C LEU A 84 -6.21 -12.54 1.04
N PHE A 85 -7.11 -13.50 1.21
CA PHE A 85 -6.89 -14.89 0.79
C PHE A 85 -6.75 -15.00 -0.73
N VAL A 86 -7.59 -14.32 -1.50
CA VAL A 86 -7.45 -14.26 -2.97
C VAL A 86 -6.13 -13.58 -3.36
N ALA A 87 -5.75 -12.50 -2.69
CA ALA A 87 -4.46 -11.83 -2.92
C ALA A 87 -3.27 -12.77 -2.63
N LEU A 88 -3.34 -13.56 -1.55
CA LEU A 88 -2.36 -14.60 -1.25
C LEU A 88 -2.26 -15.63 -2.38
N LEU A 89 -3.38 -16.14 -2.89
CA LEU A 89 -3.38 -17.11 -4.00
C LEU A 89 -2.74 -16.54 -5.28
N VAL A 90 -3.00 -15.26 -5.58
CA VAL A 90 -2.37 -14.57 -6.71
C VAL A 90 -0.86 -14.45 -6.51
N ASN A 91 -0.41 -14.06 -5.31
CA ASN A 91 1.02 -13.98 -5.01
C ASN A 91 1.71 -15.36 -5.10
N ILE A 92 1.07 -16.42 -4.61
CA ILE A 92 1.56 -17.80 -4.75
C ILE A 92 1.65 -18.17 -6.23
N ALA A 93 0.64 -17.85 -7.05
CA ALA A 93 0.66 -18.13 -8.48
C ALA A 93 1.81 -17.40 -9.19
N ILE A 94 2.01 -16.10 -8.92
CA ILE A 94 3.08 -15.30 -9.53
C ILE A 94 4.46 -15.85 -9.16
N ILE A 95 4.72 -16.10 -7.88
CA ILE A 95 6.01 -16.62 -7.40
C ILE A 95 6.27 -18.02 -7.96
N SER A 96 5.25 -18.88 -7.98
CA SER A 96 5.35 -20.26 -8.47
C SER A 96 5.60 -20.34 -9.98
N VAL A 97 4.87 -19.53 -10.77
CA VAL A 97 5.09 -19.40 -12.21
C VAL A 97 6.50 -18.87 -12.48
N SER A 98 6.92 -17.80 -11.81
CA SER A 98 8.25 -17.21 -11.99
C SER A 98 9.36 -18.19 -11.62
N GLY A 99 9.23 -18.89 -10.49
CA GLY A 99 10.20 -19.89 -10.04
C GLY A 99 10.31 -21.08 -10.99
N THR A 100 9.18 -21.55 -11.56
CA THR A 100 9.19 -22.69 -12.49
C THR A 100 9.76 -22.28 -13.85
N VAL A 101 9.41 -21.10 -14.34
CA VAL A 101 9.96 -20.54 -15.60
C VAL A 101 11.46 -20.34 -15.46
N CYS A 102 11.95 -19.84 -14.33
CA CYS A 102 13.38 -19.63 -14.10
C CYS A 102 14.19 -20.90 -13.81
N ASN A 103 13.53 -22.00 -13.42
CA ASN A 103 14.15 -23.29 -13.20
C ASN A 103 14.04 -24.23 -14.42
N ALA A 104 13.52 -23.76 -15.55
CA ALA A 104 13.44 -24.60 -16.74
C ALA A 104 14.84 -24.89 -17.30
N GLY A 105 15.08 -26.12 -17.77
CA GLY A 105 16.41 -26.54 -18.27
C GLY A 105 16.81 -25.94 -19.63
N ASN A 106 15.90 -25.24 -20.31
CA ASN A 106 16.06 -24.77 -21.69
C ASN A 106 16.26 -23.24 -21.81
N LEU A 107 16.65 -22.54 -20.75
CA LEU A 107 16.91 -21.09 -20.85
C LEU A 107 18.25 -20.81 -21.53
N SER A 108 18.24 -19.82 -22.43
CA SER A 108 19.46 -19.17 -22.89
C SER A 108 20.23 -18.59 -21.69
N PRO A 109 21.57 -18.54 -21.70
CA PRO A 109 22.37 -17.91 -20.65
C PRO A 109 21.92 -16.48 -20.31
N GLU A 110 21.45 -15.73 -21.32
CA GLU A 110 20.92 -14.37 -21.14
C GLU A 110 19.59 -14.33 -20.37
N ASP A 111 18.71 -15.31 -20.59
CA ASP A 111 17.42 -15.39 -19.92
C ASP A 111 17.57 -15.94 -18.49
N ALA A 112 18.55 -16.83 -18.26
CA ALA A 112 18.92 -17.27 -16.92
C ALA A 112 19.48 -16.12 -16.07
N ALA A 113 20.24 -15.19 -16.66
CA ALA A 113 20.74 -14.00 -15.96
C ALA A 113 19.61 -13.05 -15.53
N LYS A 114 18.53 -12.94 -16.33
CA LYS A 114 17.35 -12.12 -16.00
C LYS A 114 16.54 -12.65 -14.82
N CYS A 115 16.68 -13.92 -14.47
CA CYS A 115 16.00 -14.51 -13.31
C CYS A 115 16.54 -14.00 -11.96
N GLY A 116 17.75 -13.42 -11.93
CA GLY A 116 18.31 -12.80 -10.73
C GLY A 116 17.76 -11.40 -10.43
N ASP A 117 17.22 -10.70 -11.43
CA ASP A 117 16.61 -9.37 -11.30
C ASP A 117 15.37 -9.26 -12.22
N LEU A 118 14.29 -9.91 -11.77
CA LEU A 118 13.02 -9.98 -12.50
C LEU A 118 12.33 -8.61 -12.52
N THR A 119 12.54 -7.86 -13.60
CA THR A 119 11.77 -6.65 -13.90
C THR A 119 10.44 -6.97 -14.61
N LEU A 120 9.51 -6.02 -14.64
CA LEU A 120 8.23 -6.16 -15.37
C LEU A 120 8.43 -6.48 -16.86
N ASP A 121 9.46 -5.89 -17.47
CA ASP A 121 9.80 -6.08 -18.88
C ASP A 121 10.41 -7.48 -19.09
N SER A 122 11.45 -7.82 -18.31
CA SER A 122 12.10 -9.14 -18.36
C SER A 122 11.10 -10.27 -18.15
N SER A 123 10.15 -10.11 -17.23
CA SER A 123 9.12 -11.11 -16.94
C SER A 123 8.22 -11.40 -18.16
N SER A 124 7.84 -10.38 -18.92
CA SER A 124 7.03 -10.55 -20.14
C SER A 124 7.79 -11.30 -21.23
N PHE A 125 9.07 -10.99 -21.42
CA PHE A 125 9.93 -11.68 -22.37
C PHE A 125 10.21 -13.14 -21.97
N LEU A 126 10.45 -13.39 -20.68
CA LEU A 126 10.67 -14.74 -20.15
C LEU A 126 9.42 -15.61 -20.35
N LEU A 127 8.24 -15.09 -20.04
CA LEU A 127 6.97 -15.78 -20.30
C LEU A 127 6.76 -16.02 -21.79
N LYS A 128 7.09 -15.04 -22.65
CA LYS A 128 7.02 -15.20 -24.11
C LYS A 128 7.92 -16.34 -24.61
N ASN A 129 9.15 -16.41 -24.11
CA ASN A 129 10.15 -17.36 -24.59
C ASN A 129 9.85 -18.79 -24.11
N VAL A 130 9.32 -18.95 -22.89
CA VAL A 130 9.07 -20.27 -22.30
C VAL A 130 7.66 -20.79 -22.58
N LEU A 131 6.63 -19.93 -22.55
CA LEU A 131 5.21 -20.31 -22.72
C LEU A 131 4.60 -19.86 -24.05
N GLY A 132 5.33 -19.05 -24.83
CA GLY A 132 4.86 -18.52 -26.11
C GLY A 132 4.15 -17.17 -26.00
N ARG A 133 3.78 -16.63 -27.16
CA ARG A 133 3.23 -15.26 -27.30
C ARG A 133 1.93 -15.03 -26.53
N SER A 134 1.10 -16.06 -26.39
CA SER A 134 -0.19 -15.97 -25.68
C SER A 134 0.01 -15.59 -24.20
N SER A 135 0.98 -16.21 -23.54
CA SER A 135 1.28 -15.98 -22.12
C SER A 135 1.76 -14.55 -21.84
N ALA A 136 2.60 -14.00 -22.72
CA ALA A 136 3.05 -12.61 -22.61
C ALA A 136 1.89 -11.60 -22.74
N ILE A 137 0.90 -11.90 -23.58
CA ILE A 137 -0.31 -11.06 -23.71
C ILE A 137 -1.16 -11.16 -22.45
N VAL A 138 -1.38 -12.38 -21.92
CA VAL A 138 -2.12 -12.61 -20.68
C VAL A 138 -1.48 -11.88 -19.50
N TYR A 139 -0.14 -11.90 -19.40
CA TYR A 139 0.62 -11.14 -18.41
C TYR A 139 0.44 -9.63 -18.59
N GLY A 140 0.51 -9.12 -19.82
CA GLY A 140 0.26 -7.70 -20.11
C GLY A 140 -1.16 -7.25 -19.72
N VAL A 141 -2.17 -8.07 -20.02
CA VAL A 141 -3.56 -7.83 -19.59
C VAL A 141 -3.68 -7.87 -18.06
N ALA A 142 -2.97 -8.77 -17.39
CA ALA A 142 -2.94 -8.83 -15.93
C ALA A 142 -2.33 -7.58 -15.30
N LEU A 143 -1.22 -7.07 -15.86
CA LEU A 143 -0.57 -5.83 -15.43
C LEU A 143 -1.47 -4.60 -15.66
N LEU A 144 -2.13 -4.51 -16.82
CA LEU A 144 -3.09 -3.43 -17.08
C LEU A 144 -4.26 -3.46 -16.10
N ALA A 145 -4.82 -4.64 -15.83
CA ALA A 145 -5.88 -4.80 -14.83
C ALA A 145 -5.42 -4.40 -13.41
N SER A 146 -4.17 -4.72 -13.04
CA SER A 146 -3.54 -4.26 -11.79
C SER A 146 -3.53 -2.74 -11.69
N GLY A 147 -3.02 -2.08 -12.73
CA GLY A 147 -2.85 -0.63 -12.76
C GLY A 147 -4.18 0.12 -12.65
N GLN A 148 -5.25 -0.42 -13.27
CA GLN A 148 -6.60 0.14 -13.13
C GLN A 148 -7.14 0.00 -11.70
N SER A 149 -6.97 -1.17 -11.07
CA SER A 149 -7.39 -1.39 -9.69
C SER A 149 -6.66 -0.48 -8.69
N SER A 150 -5.33 -0.34 -8.84
CA SER A 150 -4.52 0.58 -8.04
C SER A 150 -4.95 2.04 -8.23
N SER A 151 -5.27 2.45 -9.46
CA SER A 151 -5.73 3.81 -9.75
C SER A 151 -7.04 4.15 -9.03
N ILE A 152 -7.99 3.21 -8.98
CA ILE A 152 -9.26 3.40 -8.28
C ILE A 152 -9.01 3.52 -6.77
N THR A 153 -8.28 2.56 -6.21
CA THR A 153 -7.95 2.48 -4.78
C THR A 153 -7.21 3.73 -4.31
N GLY A 154 -6.23 4.21 -5.09
CA GLY A 154 -5.47 5.44 -4.80
C GLY A 154 -6.35 6.69 -4.77
N THR A 155 -7.32 6.80 -5.69
CA THR A 155 -8.23 7.98 -5.72
C THR A 155 -9.22 8.01 -4.56
N TYR A 156 -9.63 6.85 -4.04
CA TYR A 156 -10.47 6.75 -2.85
C TYR A 156 -9.65 6.98 -1.58
N ALA A 157 -8.48 6.35 -1.44
CA ALA A 157 -7.62 6.58 -0.29
C ALA A 157 -7.19 8.05 -0.20
N GLY A 158 -6.79 8.65 -1.32
CA GLY A 158 -6.45 10.06 -1.42
C GLY A 158 -7.61 10.99 -1.03
N GLN A 159 -8.86 10.61 -1.34
CA GLN A 159 -10.03 11.37 -0.88
C GLN A 159 -10.08 11.49 0.63
N TYR A 160 -10.04 10.34 1.32
CA TYR A 160 -10.23 10.29 2.76
C TYR A 160 -9.05 10.91 3.49
N ILE A 161 -7.83 10.77 2.96
CA ILE A 161 -6.64 11.41 3.52
C ILE A 161 -6.74 12.94 3.34
N MET A 162 -7.08 13.44 2.14
CA MET A 162 -7.20 14.89 1.90
C MET A 162 -8.32 15.53 2.72
N GLN A 163 -9.48 14.87 2.84
CA GLN A 163 -10.60 15.37 3.64
C GLN A 163 -10.31 15.27 5.15
N GLY A 164 -9.66 14.19 5.59
CA GLY A 164 -9.39 13.96 7.02
C GLY A 164 -8.22 14.75 7.57
N PHE A 165 -7.11 14.89 6.82
CA PHE A 165 -5.89 15.54 7.30
C PHE A 165 -5.73 16.99 6.84
N LEU A 166 -6.22 17.34 5.64
CA LEU A 166 -6.01 18.66 5.05
C LEU A 166 -7.31 19.50 4.99
N ASP A 167 -8.47 18.90 5.30
CA ASP A 167 -9.81 19.46 5.11
C ASP A 167 -10.05 20.06 3.70
N ILE A 168 -9.40 19.48 2.69
CA ILE A 168 -9.51 19.93 1.30
C ILE A 168 -10.69 19.21 0.64
N LYS A 169 -11.80 19.93 0.48
CA LYS A 169 -13.00 19.46 -0.25
C LYS A 169 -12.87 19.77 -1.74
N MET A 170 -12.48 18.78 -2.55
CA MET A 170 -12.39 18.91 -4.02
C MET A 170 -13.47 18.10 -4.74
N LYS A 171 -13.91 18.60 -5.91
CA LYS A 171 -14.77 17.84 -6.83
C LYS A 171 -14.04 16.55 -7.26
N LYS A 172 -14.78 15.42 -7.30
CA LYS A 172 -14.22 14.08 -7.59
C LYS A 172 -13.39 14.02 -8.88
N TRP A 173 -13.86 14.68 -9.95
CA TRP A 173 -13.17 14.74 -11.24
C TRP A 173 -11.84 15.49 -11.16
N VAL A 174 -11.81 16.67 -10.51
CA VAL A 174 -10.60 17.49 -10.37
C VAL A 174 -9.55 16.74 -9.55
N ARG A 175 -9.98 16.10 -8.44
CA ARG A 175 -9.09 15.27 -7.63
C ARG A 175 -8.51 14.12 -8.46
N ASN A 176 -9.35 13.37 -9.17
CA ASN A 176 -8.91 12.26 -10.00
C ASN A 176 -7.92 12.71 -11.09
N LEU A 177 -8.18 13.83 -11.75
CA LEU A 177 -7.29 14.39 -12.76
C LEU A 177 -5.95 14.82 -12.14
N MET A 178 -5.97 15.50 -11.01
CA MET A 178 -4.77 15.95 -10.31
C MET A 178 -3.92 14.76 -9.84
N THR A 179 -4.50 13.82 -9.07
CA THR A 179 -3.75 12.68 -8.53
C THR A 179 -3.21 11.77 -9.64
N ARG A 180 -3.97 11.60 -10.74
CA ARG A 180 -3.50 10.85 -11.90
C ARG A 180 -2.41 11.58 -12.68
N SER A 181 -2.51 12.90 -12.82
CA SER A 181 -1.47 13.67 -13.52
C SER A 181 -0.16 13.63 -12.74
N ILE A 182 -0.22 13.80 -11.41
CA ILE A 182 0.95 13.72 -10.53
C ILE A 182 1.58 12.32 -10.55
N ALA A 183 0.78 11.26 -10.69
CA ALA A 183 1.31 9.89 -10.77
C ALA A 183 1.85 9.54 -12.17
N ILE A 184 1.08 9.84 -13.23
CA ILE A 184 1.35 9.38 -14.59
C ILE A 184 2.41 10.24 -15.27
N VAL A 185 2.36 11.57 -15.13
CA VAL A 185 3.27 12.47 -15.87
C VAL A 185 4.73 12.23 -15.50
N PRO A 186 5.14 12.19 -14.22
CA PRO A 186 6.53 11.91 -13.86
C PRO A 186 6.94 10.49 -14.27
N SER A 187 6.06 9.51 -14.09
CA SER A 187 6.32 8.12 -14.49
C SER A 187 6.54 7.98 -15.99
N LEU A 188 5.75 8.70 -16.79
CA LEU A 188 5.86 8.70 -18.24
C LEU A 188 7.16 9.38 -18.69
N VAL A 189 7.52 10.52 -18.11
CA VAL A 189 8.79 11.22 -18.42
C VAL A 189 9.99 10.32 -18.10
N VAL A 190 10.02 9.71 -16.92
CA VAL A 190 11.11 8.79 -16.52
C VAL A 190 11.16 7.56 -17.42
N SER A 191 10.01 7.01 -17.83
CA SER A 191 9.94 5.85 -18.73
C SER A 191 10.40 6.19 -20.15
N ILE A 192 10.04 7.38 -20.68
CA ILE A 192 10.48 7.83 -22.01
C ILE A 192 12.00 8.04 -22.06
N ILE A 193 12.58 8.64 -21.02
CA ILE A 193 14.01 8.96 -20.98
C ILE A 193 14.85 7.72 -20.61
N GLY A 194 14.42 6.97 -19.59
CA GLY A 194 15.18 5.88 -18.98
C GLY A 194 14.79 4.47 -19.43
N GLY A 195 13.77 4.33 -20.28
CA GLY A 195 13.25 3.04 -20.74
C GLY A 195 12.79 2.12 -19.59
N SER A 196 12.92 0.81 -19.81
CA SER A 196 12.54 -0.23 -18.83
C SER A 196 13.34 -0.14 -17.53
N SER A 197 14.63 0.23 -17.60
CA SER A 197 15.47 0.42 -16.41
C SER A 197 15.00 1.60 -15.56
N GLY A 198 14.64 2.72 -16.20
CA GLY A 198 14.06 3.89 -15.53
C GLY A 198 12.75 3.57 -14.82
N ALA A 199 11.86 2.82 -15.47
CA ALA A 199 10.60 2.37 -14.88
C ALA A 199 10.84 1.46 -13.65
N GLY A 200 11.77 0.51 -13.75
CA GLY A 200 12.16 -0.36 -12.62
C GLY A 200 12.68 0.44 -11.42
N ARG A 201 13.55 1.43 -11.66
CA ARG A 201 14.05 2.33 -10.60
C ARG A 201 12.92 3.12 -9.94
N LEU A 202 11.95 3.60 -10.73
CA LEU A 202 10.82 4.34 -10.20
C LEU A 202 9.92 3.47 -9.30
N ILE A 203 9.73 2.20 -9.65
CA ILE A 203 9.02 1.23 -8.79
C ILE A 203 9.73 1.09 -7.44
N ILE A 204 11.06 0.95 -7.45
CA ILE A 204 11.85 0.84 -6.21
C ILE A 204 11.71 2.12 -5.37
N ILE A 205 11.77 3.31 -5.99
CA ILE A 205 11.58 4.60 -5.30
C ILE A 205 10.18 4.68 -4.68
N ALA A 206 9.14 4.28 -5.43
CA ALA A 206 7.77 4.26 -4.91
C ALA A 206 7.64 3.33 -3.70
N SER A 207 8.29 2.16 -3.71
CA SER A 207 8.37 1.27 -2.55
C SER A 207 9.09 1.91 -1.36
N MET A 208 10.17 2.66 -1.58
CA MET A 208 10.87 3.39 -0.51
C MET A 208 9.96 4.45 0.14
N ILE A 209 9.18 5.19 -0.65
CA ILE A 209 8.21 6.17 -0.14
C ILE A 209 7.15 5.48 0.71
N LEU A 210 6.58 4.37 0.24
CA LEU A 210 5.59 3.59 1.00
C LEU A 210 6.15 3.09 2.33
N SER A 211 7.40 2.60 2.34
CA SER A 211 8.08 2.17 3.57
C SER A 211 8.32 3.31 4.56
N PHE A 212 8.61 4.52 4.06
CA PHE A 212 8.73 5.71 4.90
C PHE A 212 7.39 6.10 5.54
N GLU A 213 6.29 6.05 4.78
CA GLU A 213 4.95 6.42 5.23
C GLU A 213 4.35 5.43 6.25
N LEU A 214 4.70 4.15 6.15
CA LEU A 214 4.04 3.08 6.88
C LEU A 214 4.00 3.25 8.42
N PRO A 215 5.10 3.58 9.13
CA PRO A 215 5.06 3.74 10.58
C PRO A 215 4.13 4.87 11.03
N PHE A 216 4.04 5.95 10.25
CA PHE A 216 3.16 7.10 10.55
C PHE A 216 1.67 6.75 10.41
N ALA A 217 1.32 5.76 9.59
CA ALA A 217 -0.04 5.24 9.49
C ALA A 217 -0.33 4.14 10.53
N LEU A 218 0.62 3.22 10.71
CA LEU A 218 0.44 2.01 11.51
C LEU A 218 0.43 2.29 13.01
N ILE A 219 1.33 3.16 13.52
CA ILE A 219 1.40 3.44 14.95
C ILE A 219 0.13 4.11 15.48
N PRO A 220 -0.42 5.18 14.85
CA PRO A 220 -1.69 5.74 15.29
C PRO A 220 -2.82 4.72 15.27
N LEU A 221 -2.89 3.88 14.23
CA LEU A 221 -3.90 2.83 14.13
C LEU A 221 -3.81 1.86 15.32
N LEU A 222 -2.61 1.38 15.65
CA LEU A 222 -2.40 0.48 16.79
C LEU A 222 -2.76 1.14 18.11
N LYS A 223 -2.36 2.40 18.32
CA LYS A 223 -2.69 3.15 19.55
C LYS A 223 -4.19 3.38 19.68
N PHE A 224 -4.86 3.74 18.59
CA PHE A 224 -6.29 4.04 18.59
C PHE A 224 -7.10 2.76 18.81
N SER A 225 -6.70 1.68 18.15
CA SER A 225 -7.31 0.36 18.27
C SER A 225 -7.06 -0.32 19.62
N SER A 226 -5.98 0.04 20.32
CA SER A 226 -5.64 -0.49 21.65
C SER A 226 -6.20 0.35 22.80
N SER A 227 -6.76 1.53 22.52
CA SER A 227 -7.22 2.45 23.56
C SER A 227 -8.66 2.15 23.95
N ARG A 228 -8.85 1.68 25.19
CA ARG A 228 -10.19 1.45 25.78
C ARG A 228 -11.06 2.71 25.77
N ASN A 229 -10.44 3.88 25.87
CA ASN A 229 -11.14 5.17 25.83
C ASN A 229 -11.71 5.50 24.45
N LYS A 230 -11.07 5.03 23.35
CA LYS A 230 -11.51 5.28 21.97
C LYS A 230 -12.45 4.20 21.45
N MET A 231 -12.17 2.94 21.77
CA MET A 231 -12.98 1.78 21.37
C MET A 231 -14.23 1.56 22.25
N GLY A 232 -14.25 2.11 23.47
CA GLY A 232 -15.39 2.01 24.38
C GLY A 232 -15.72 0.56 24.75
N GLN A 233 -16.99 0.16 24.53
CA GLN A 233 -17.50 -1.17 24.86
C GLN A 233 -17.07 -2.26 23.86
N CYS A 234 -16.60 -1.88 22.67
CA CYS A 234 -16.08 -2.79 21.64
C CYS A 234 -14.54 -2.88 21.67
N ASN A 235 -13.96 -2.87 22.87
CA ASN A 235 -12.51 -2.91 23.02
C ASN A 235 -11.92 -4.28 22.66
N ASN A 236 -10.72 -4.26 22.08
CA ASN A 236 -9.99 -5.47 21.74
C ASN A 236 -9.53 -6.24 23.00
N SER A 237 -9.46 -7.56 22.88
CA SER A 237 -8.87 -8.42 23.91
C SER A 237 -7.38 -8.10 24.07
N ILE A 238 -6.86 -8.22 25.30
CA ILE A 238 -5.46 -7.94 25.61
C ILE A 238 -4.49 -8.78 24.78
N TYR A 239 -4.88 -10.02 24.43
CA TYR A 239 -4.11 -10.90 23.55
C TYR A 239 -4.00 -10.35 22.13
N ILE A 240 -5.10 -9.82 21.57
CA ILE A 240 -5.14 -9.22 20.23
C ILE A 240 -4.30 -7.94 20.20
N VAL A 241 -4.39 -7.13 21.26
CA VAL A 241 -3.58 -5.92 21.42
C VAL A 241 -2.09 -6.27 21.45
N GLY A 242 -1.68 -7.21 22.31
CA GLY A 242 -0.28 -7.64 22.40
C GLY A 242 0.25 -8.21 21.08
N PHE A 243 -0.52 -9.07 20.42
CA PHE A 243 -0.17 -9.62 19.11
C PHE A 243 -0.04 -8.52 18.04
N SER A 244 -1.00 -7.60 17.96
CA SER A 244 -1.00 -6.52 16.96
C SER A 244 0.17 -5.56 17.15
N TRP A 245 0.53 -5.23 18.39
CA TRP A 245 1.72 -4.42 18.68
C TRP A 245 3.01 -5.15 18.31
N THR A 246 3.10 -6.44 18.63
CA THR A 246 4.28 -7.26 18.30
C THR A 246 4.48 -7.31 16.79
N LEU A 247 3.41 -7.62 16.04
CA LEU A 247 3.43 -7.63 14.58
C LEU A 247 3.75 -6.24 14.01
N GLY A 248 3.17 -5.18 14.60
CA GLY A 248 3.43 -3.81 14.22
C GLY A 248 4.90 -3.41 14.36
N PHE A 249 5.54 -3.73 15.48
CA PHE A 249 6.96 -3.47 15.69
C PHE A 249 7.84 -4.25 14.71
N ILE A 250 7.52 -5.50 14.41
CA ILE A 250 8.23 -6.30 13.41
C ILE A 250 8.13 -5.63 12.03
N ILE A 251 6.93 -5.24 11.60
CA ILE A 251 6.71 -4.60 10.30
C ILE A 251 7.45 -3.25 10.21
N ILE A 252 7.39 -2.43 11.26
CA ILE A 252 8.09 -1.14 11.32
C ILE A 252 9.61 -1.38 11.25
N GLY A 253 10.14 -2.30 12.04
CA GLY A 253 11.57 -2.63 12.03
C GLY A 253 12.06 -3.08 10.66
N ILE A 254 11.29 -3.94 9.99
CA ILE A 254 11.59 -4.43 8.64
C ILE A 254 11.55 -3.30 7.61
N ASN A 255 10.59 -2.39 7.69
CA ASN A 255 10.50 -1.24 6.78
C ASN A 255 11.62 -0.22 6.99
N VAL A 256 11.96 0.07 8.25
CA VAL A 256 13.10 0.94 8.60
C VAL A 256 14.41 0.32 8.10
N TYR A 257 14.59 -0.99 8.27
CA TYR A 257 15.74 -1.72 7.75
C TYR A 257 15.81 -1.68 6.22
N PHE A 258 14.69 -1.94 5.53
CA PHE A 258 14.61 -1.90 4.07
C PHE A 258 14.95 -0.51 3.53
N LEU A 259 14.34 0.53 4.09
CA LEU A 259 14.58 1.93 3.71
C LEU A 259 16.05 2.30 3.91
N SER A 260 16.61 1.98 5.09
CA SER A 260 18.01 2.26 5.40
C SER A 260 18.96 1.52 4.44
N SER A 261 18.73 0.23 4.21
CA SER A 261 19.57 -0.60 3.35
C SER A 261 19.57 -0.12 1.89
N LYS A 262 18.40 0.24 1.35
CA LYS A 262 18.28 0.77 -0.02
C LYS A 262 18.90 2.17 -0.13
N LEU A 263 18.75 3.01 0.88
CA LEU A 263 19.34 4.35 0.90
C LEU A 263 20.87 4.28 0.96
N ILE A 264 21.44 3.45 1.85
CA ILE A 264 22.88 3.19 1.92
C ILE A 264 23.38 2.61 0.59
N GLY A 265 22.67 1.61 0.03
CA GLY A 265 23.04 0.99 -1.24
C GLY A 265 23.09 1.99 -2.39
N TRP A 266 22.13 2.92 -2.44
CA TRP A 266 22.08 3.99 -3.43
C TRP A 266 23.22 5.00 -3.28
N ILE A 267 23.62 5.34 -2.06
CA ILE A 267 24.77 6.22 -1.79
C ILE A 267 26.08 5.54 -2.23
N LEU A 268 26.25 4.24 -1.94
CA LEU A 268 27.50 3.52 -2.22
C LEU A 268 27.74 3.23 -3.71
N HIS A 269 26.68 3.02 -4.49
CA HIS A 269 26.78 2.63 -5.90
C HIS A 269 26.51 3.78 -6.88
N ASN A 270 26.39 5.02 -6.40
CA ASN A 270 26.12 6.17 -7.25
C ASN A 270 27.38 6.63 -8.00
N SER A 271 27.23 6.87 -9.30
CA SER A 271 28.26 7.47 -10.17
C SER A 271 28.40 8.99 -10.00
N LEU A 272 28.01 9.51 -8.83
CA LEU A 272 28.18 10.91 -8.48
C LEU A 272 29.64 11.17 -8.06
N PRO A 273 30.16 12.38 -8.30
CA PRO A 273 31.50 12.73 -7.85
C PRO A 273 31.59 12.65 -6.32
N THR A 274 32.78 12.33 -5.80
CA THR A 274 32.99 12.01 -4.37
C THR A 274 32.46 13.11 -3.44
N TYR A 275 32.57 14.39 -3.81
CA TYR A 275 32.04 15.50 -3.02
C TYR A 275 30.50 15.49 -2.92
N ALA A 276 29.80 15.08 -3.99
CA ALA A 276 28.36 14.99 -4.01
C ALA A 276 27.88 13.80 -3.16
N ASN A 277 28.58 12.67 -3.21
CA ASN A 277 28.28 11.53 -2.33
C ASN A 277 28.49 11.88 -0.85
N VAL A 278 29.54 12.63 -0.51
CA VAL A 278 29.77 13.11 0.88
C VAL A 278 28.66 14.08 1.30
N LEU A 279 28.29 15.04 0.46
CA LEU A 279 27.21 16.00 0.77
C LEU A 279 25.85 15.29 0.98
N VAL A 280 25.54 14.32 0.12
CA VAL A 280 24.33 13.48 0.20
C VAL A 280 24.35 12.62 1.45
N GLY A 281 25.49 12.01 1.81
CA GLY A 281 25.63 11.25 3.05
C GLY A 281 25.43 12.10 4.30
N VAL A 282 26.06 13.28 4.34
CA VAL A 282 25.96 14.24 5.47
C VAL A 282 24.54 14.78 5.64
N THR A 283 23.74 14.86 4.57
CA THR A 283 22.33 15.31 4.65
C THR A 283 21.36 14.16 4.95
N LEU A 284 21.55 12.98 4.36
CA LEU A 284 20.65 11.84 4.54
C LEU A 284 20.77 11.17 5.91
N PHE A 285 21.97 11.08 6.48
CA PHE A 285 22.16 10.47 7.79
C PHE A 285 21.39 11.18 8.93
N PRO A 286 21.47 12.52 9.09
CA PRO A 286 20.67 13.22 10.09
C PRO A 286 19.17 13.17 9.77
N LEU A 287 18.78 13.15 8.48
CA LEU A 287 17.38 12.96 8.10
C LEU A 287 16.85 11.59 8.54
N MET A 288 17.64 10.52 8.38
CA MET A 288 17.28 9.18 8.85
C MET A 288 17.23 9.09 10.37
N LEU A 289 18.16 9.75 11.08
CA LEU A 289 18.10 9.85 12.53
C LEU A 289 16.84 10.60 13.00
N LEU A 290 16.51 11.72 12.34
CA LEU A 290 15.28 12.47 12.61
C LEU A 290 14.03 11.61 12.36
N TYR A 291 14.02 10.83 11.27
CA TYR A 291 12.94 9.90 10.96
C TYR A 291 12.77 8.84 12.06
N VAL A 292 13.85 8.16 12.45
CA VAL A 292 13.80 7.15 13.52
C VAL A 292 13.37 7.79 14.84
N ALA A 293 13.89 8.98 15.17
CA ALA A 293 13.49 9.72 16.36
C ALA A 293 12.00 10.11 16.31
N ALA A 294 11.47 10.50 15.15
CA ALA A 294 10.05 10.82 14.98
C ALA A 294 9.17 9.57 15.17
N VAL A 295 9.58 8.42 14.64
CA VAL A 295 8.88 7.13 14.82
C VAL A 295 8.87 6.72 16.31
N VAL A 296 10.01 6.83 16.98
CA VAL A 296 10.14 6.55 18.42
C VAL A 296 9.27 7.52 19.23
N TYR A 297 9.36 8.82 18.96
CA TYR A 297 8.54 9.84 19.59
C TYR A 297 7.05 9.54 19.44
N LEU A 298 6.60 9.21 18.22
CA LEU A 298 5.19 8.93 17.94
C LEU A 298 4.69 7.66 18.65
N THR A 299 5.58 6.67 18.82
CA THR A 299 5.33 5.45 19.59
C THR A 299 5.09 5.76 21.07
N PHE A 300 5.94 6.58 21.69
CA PHE A 300 5.86 6.89 23.13
C PHE A 300 4.97 8.08 23.49
N ARG A 301 4.60 8.92 22.52
CA ARG A 301 3.73 10.07 22.72
C ARG A 301 2.43 9.59 23.37
N LYS A 302 2.00 10.19 24.49
CA LYS A 302 0.70 9.88 25.08
C LYS A 302 -0.42 10.46 24.22
N ASP A 303 -1.46 9.66 23.97
CA ASP A 303 -2.66 10.11 23.27
C ASP A 303 -3.50 10.97 24.21
N THR A 304 -3.54 12.29 23.97
CA THR A 304 -4.46 13.19 24.65
C THR A 304 -5.71 13.34 23.79
N VAL A 305 -6.83 12.76 24.22
CA VAL A 305 -8.12 12.92 23.53
C VAL A 305 -8.93 13.96 24.28
N LYS A 306 -9.25 15.08 23.63
CA LYS A 306 -10.42 15.89 24.02
C LYS A 306 -11.62 15.28 23.30
N PHE A 307 -12.63 14.86 24.06
CA PHE A 307 -13.87 14.37 23.48
C PHE A 307 -14.59 15.54 22.81
N MET A 308 -14.99 15.38 21.56
CA MET A 308 -16.23 16.00 21.08
C MET A 308 -17.29 14.91 21.05
N SER A 309 -18.33 15.10 21.84
CA SER A 309 -19.53 14.28 21.90
C SER A 309 -20.16 14.17 20.52
N ARG A 310 -20.81 13.04 20.23
CA ARG A 310 -21.63 12.89 19.02
C ARG A 310 -22.72 13.97 18.92
N ARG A 311 -23.18 14.51 20.07
CA ARG A 311 -24.04 15.71 20.10
C ARG A 311 -23.32 16.96 19.63
N GLU A 312 -22.08 17.17 20.03
CA GLU A 312 -21.30 18.33 19.56
C GLU A 312 -21.02 18.24 18.06
N LEU A 313 -20.78 17.04 17.52
CA LEU A 313 -20.60 16.85 16.07
C LEU A 313 -21.92 17.04 15.29
N GLN A 314 -23.05 16.64 15.89
CA GLN A 314 -24.37 16.79 15.30
C GLN A 314 -24.86 18.25 15.39
N ASP A 315 -24.58 18.94 16.50
CA ASP A 315 -24.79 20.38 16.64
C ASP A 315 -23.95 21.16 15.63
N ILE A 316 -22.71 20.75 15.34
CA ILE A 316 -21.88 21.37 14.31
C ILE A 316 -22.48 21.14 12.91
N ASP A 317 -22.88 19.91 12.57
CA ASP A 317 -23.50 19.57 11.27
C ASP A 317 -24.84 20.30 11.08
N ASP A 318 -25.66 20.40 12.12
CA ASP A 318 -26.93 21.12 12.11
C ASP A 318 -26.72 22.65 12.03
N THR A 319 -25.69 23.19 12.69
CA THR A 319 -25.30 24.60 12.58
C THR A 319 -24.72 24.93 11.20
N GLU A 320 -23.96 24.02 10.59
CA GLU A 320 -23.40 24.17 9.23
C GLU A 320 -24.52 24.13 8.18
N LYS A 321 -25.49 23.21 8.31
CA LYS A 321 -26.70 23.18 7.47
C LYS A 321 -27.57 24.44 7.65
N ALA A 322 -27.73 24.93 8.88
CA ALA A 322 -28.48 26.15 9.14
C ALA A 322 -27.82 27.38 8.50
N LYS A 323 -26.47 27.47 8.50
CA LYS A 323 -25.75 28.54 7.80
C LYS A 323 -25.93 28.47 6.29
N VAL A 324 -25.82 27.27 5.69
CA VAL A 324 -26.01 27.06 4.25
C VAL A 324 -27.46 27.38 3.84
N ALA A 325 -28.45 27.04 4.66
CA ALA A 325 -29.85 27.40 4.40
C ALA A 325 -30.10 28.91 4.48
N ASN A 326 -29.41 29.62 5.38
CA ASN A 326 -29.56 31.07 5.54
C ASN A 326 -28.81 31.86 4.43
N GLU A 327 -27.69 31.33 3.93
CA GLU A 327 -27.00 31.90 2.76
C GLU A 327 -27.75 31.62 1.45
N GLY A 328 -28.34 30.43 1.29
CA GLY A 328 -29.17 30.09 0.13
C GLY A 328 -30.50 30.84 0.06
N GLY A 329 -31.14 31.08 1.22
CA GLY A 329 -32.37 31.89 1.29
C GLY A 329 -32.14 33.37 0.97
N SER A 330 -30.96 33.92 1.28
CA SER A 330 -30.64 35.31 0.97
C SER A 330 -30.36 35.56 -0.52
N GLU A 331 -29.94 34.55 -1.28
CA GLU A 331 -29.83 34.64 -2.75
C GLU A 331 -31.20 34.52 -3.45
N GLU A 332 -32.10 33.67 -2.94
CA GLU A 332 -33.44 33.50 -3.53
C GLU A 332 -34.35 34.73 -3.28
N ASP A 333 -34.28 35.34 -2.09
CA ASP A 333 -35.03 36.58 -1.77
C ASP A 333 -34.50 37.82 -2.52
N ARG A 334 -33.23 37.84 -2.92
CA ARG A 334 -32.68 38.92 -3.78
C ARG A 334 -33.12 38.81 -5.24
N VAL A 335 -33.40 37.61 -5.73
CA VAL A 335 -33.84 37.40 -7.12
C VAL A 335 -35.35 37.64 -7.26
N VAL A 336 -36.14 37.42 -6.20
CA VAL A 336 -37.60 37.71 -6.21
C VAL A 336 -37.92 39.20 -6.03
N GLN A 337 -37.03 40.01 -5.43
CA GLN A 337 -37.19 41.47 -5.37
C GLN A 337 -36.64 42.24 -6.58
N SER A 338 -36.02 41.57 -7.56
CA SER A 338 -35.43 42.20 -8.75
C SER A 338 -36.18 41.92 -10.06
N ASN A 339 -37.42 41.42 -10.01
CA ASN A 339 -38.30 41.26 -11.18
C ASN A 339 -39.63 42.01 -10.98
#